data_AF-A0A4Y8CFK4-F1
#
_entry.id   AF-A0A4Y8CFK4-F1
#
_cell.length_a   1.000
_cell.length_b   1.000
_cell.length_c   1.000
_cell.angle_alpha   90.00
_cell.angle_beta   90.00
_cell.angle_gamma   90.00
#
_symmetry.space_group_name_H-M   'P 1'
#
loop_
_entity.id
_entity.type
_entity.pdbx_description
1 polymer ?
#
loop_
_entity_poly.entity_id
_entity_poly.type
_entity_poly.pdbx_seq_one_letter_code
_entity_poly.pdbx_strand_id
1 'polypeptide(L)'
;ILFGYAVKVFFKELFIEFQDEFEKLGINPNNGLSELLSKIENSSKKDEILKKYSEILAKSADISMVNSDKGITNLHVPSDVIVDASMPAMLKNGARLWDKEGKEKDTNAVIPDQTYATIYEAVIEDLHKNGTLNPSKLGSVSNVGLMAKKAQEYGSHDKTFVAKEEGTFKIVSNGKVLLEHKVRKGDIYRANQAKFDAVLNWIDLGIERSELSGAEAIFWLDSKRASNKIMITLVQNRLKEKGKNVAILTPKEACLRSLELIREGKDVISITGNV
;
A
#
# COMPACT_ATOMS: atom_id res chain seq x y z
N ILE A 1 10.90 4.71 5.73
CA ILE A 1 10.89 4.08 7.09
C ILE A 1 10.54 2.60 6.98
N LEU A 2 9.32 2.21 6.58
CA LEU A 2 8.94 0.80 6.45
C LEU A 2 9.88 0.01 5.52
N PHE A 3 10.26 0.59 4.38
CA PHE A 3 11.29 0.01 3.50
C PHE A 3 12.62 -0.26 4.22
N GLY A 4 13.09 0.69 5.04
CA GLY A 4 14.30 0.52 5.83
C GLY A 4 14.18 -0.56 6.90
N TYR A 5 12.98 -0.81 7.45
CA TYR A 5 12.73 -1.97 8.30
C TYR A 5 12.86 -3.28 7.51
N ALA A 6 12.32 -3.36 6.29
CA ALA A 6 12.49 -4.54 5.44
C ALA A 6 13.96 -4.82 5.12
N VAL A 7 14.73 -3.79 4.74
CA VAL A 7 16.19 -3.88 4.50
C VAL A 7 16.93 -4.37 5.75
N LYS A 8 16.65 -3.76 6.92
CA LYS A 8 17.28 -4.15 8.19
C LYS A 8 16.93 -5.57 8.62
N VAL A 9 15.70 -6.02 8.40
CA VAL A 9 15.27 -7.37 8.78
C VAL A 9 15.88 -8.40 7.84
N PHE A 10 15.85 -8.16 6.53
CA PHE A 10 16.43 -9.08 5.55
C PHE A 10 17.95 -9.25 5.75
N PHE A 11 18.67 -8.13 5.97
CA PHE A 11 20.11 -8.12 6.19
C PHE A 11 20.48 -7.97 7.68
N LYS A 12 19.67 -8.52 8.59
CA LYS A 12 19.84 -8.33 10.04
C LYS A 12 21.25 -8.68 10.53
N GLU A 13 21.79 -9.80 10.07
CA GLU A 13 23.13 -10.23 10.45
C GLU A 13 24.19 -9.20 10.03
N LEU A 14 24.04 -8.61 8.83
CA LEU A 14 24.96 -7.60 8.32
C LEU A 14 24.95 -6.33 9.18
N PHE A 15 23.76 -5.84 9.53
CA PHE A 15 23.60 -4.63 10.35
C PHE A 15 24.06 -4.82 11.81
N ILE A 16 24.01 -6.04 12.34
CA ILE A 16 24.52 -6.36 13.68
C ILE A 16 26.05 -6.46 13.66
N GLU A 17 26.60 -7.19 12.69
CA GLU A 17 28.03 -7.49 12.60
C GLU A 17 28.88 -6.25 12.28
N PHE A 18 28.36 -5.35 11.44
CA PHE A 18 29.07 -4.14 11.00
C PHE A 18 28.44 -2.84 11.54
N GLN A 19 27.75 -2.91 12.68
CA GLN A 19 27.02 -1.76 13.24
C GLN A 19 27.89 -0.49 13.35
N ASP A 20 29.04 -0.58 14.03
CA ASP A 20 29.92 0.58 14.26
C ASP A 20 30.42 1.21 12.95
N GLU A 21 30.73 0.36 11.96
CA GLU A 21 31.19 0.81 10.65
C GLU A 21 30.07 1.50 9.88
N PHE A 22 28.85 0.95 9.91
CA PHE A 22 27.69 1.54 9.25
C PHE A 22 27.25 2.85 9.91
N GLU A 23 27.37 2.97 11.23
CA GLU A 23 27.15 4.22 11.96
C GLU A 23 28.19 5.28 11.57
N LYS A 24 29.47 4.91 11.51
CA LYS A 24 30.55 5.80 11.08
C LYS A 24 30.38 6.30 9.65
N LEU A 25 29.95 5.42 8.74
CA LEU A 25 29.66 5.76 7.33
C LEU A 25 28.32 6.50 7.17
N GLY A 26 27.52 6.61 8.23
CA GLY A 26 26.22 7.25 8.23
C GLY A 26 25.22 6.56 7.29
N ILE A 27 25.23 5.22 7.20
CA ILE A 27 24.36 4.45 6.31
C ILE A 27 22.92 4.54 6.77
N ASN A 28 22.03 4.99 5.87
CA ASN A 28 20.60 5.05 6.12
C ASN A 28 19.85 3.95 5.35
N PRO A 29 19.39 2.88 6.00
CA PRO A 29 18.67 1.79 5.33
C PRO A 29 17.34 2.24 4.70
N ASN A 30 16.79 3.39 5.09
CA ASN A 30 15.61 3.94 4.46
C ASN A 30 15.81 4.31 2.99
N ASN A 31 17.07 4.49 2.58
CA ASN A 31 17.46 4.83 1.22
C ASN A 31 17.87 3.60 0.40
N GLY A 32 17.77 2.39 0.99
CA GLY A 32 17.99 1.11 0.33
C GLY A 32 19.44 0.67 0.21
N LEU A 33 19.63 -0.51 -0.40
CA LEU A 33 20.94 -1.13 -0.54
C LEU A 33 21.88 -0.33 -1.45
N SER A 34 21.35 0.45 -2.40
CA SER A 34 22.20 1.26 -3.26
C SER A 34 23.04 2.27 -2.46
N GLU A 35 22.47 2.87 -1.40
CA GLU A 35 23.23 3.75 -0.52
C GLU A 35 24.28 2.97 0.28
N LEU A 36 23.90 1.82 0.84
CA LEU A 36 24.83 0.97 1.61
C LEU A 36 26.03 0.60 0.73
N LEU A 37 25.78 0.02 -0.43
CA LEU A 37 26.81 -0.45 -1.37
C LEU A 37 27.70 0.70 -1.85
N SER A 38 27.13 1.89 -2.09
CA SER A 38 27.93 3.07 -2.47
C SER A 38 28.82 3.57 -1.32
N LYS A 39 28.34 3.56 -0.08
CA LYS A 39 29.08 4.11 1.07
C LYS A 39 30.22 3.21 1.53
N ILE A 40 30.07 1.89 1.44
CA ILE A 40 31.11 0.93 1.84
C ILE A 40 32.33 0.95 0.93
N GLU A 41 32.25 1.56 -0.25
CA GLU A 41 33.42 1.77 -1.13
C GLU A 41 34.55 2.53 -0.42
N ASN A 42 34.21 3.38 0.55
CA ASN A 42 35.17 4.13 1.35
C ASN A 42 35.56 3.42 2.68
N SER A 43 35.11 2.19 2.89
CA SER A 43 35.36 1.42 4.12
C SER A 43 36.57 0.51 3.96
N SER A 44 37.40 0.42 4.99
CA SER A 44 38.44 -0.62 5.05
C SER A 44 37.88 -2.03 5.24
N LYS A 45 36.60 -2.17 5.62
CA LYS A 45 35.89 -3.45 5.79
C LYS A 45 35.07 -3.86 4.56
N LYS A 46 35.22 -3.17 3.43
CA LYS A 46 34.42 -3.39 2.21
C LYS A 46 34.31 -4.87 1.84
N ASP A 47 35.43 -5.59 1.76
CA ASP A 47 35.44 -6.97 1.29
C ASP A 47 34.75 -7.92 2.29
N GLU A 48 34.89 -7.68 3.60
CA GLU A 48 34.18 -8.43 4.64
C GLU A 48 32.67 -8.20 4.57
N ILE A 49 32.25 -6.95 4.38
CA ILE A 49 30.85 -6.55 4.22
C ILE A 49 30.23 -7.20 2.97
N LEU A 50 30.92 -7.14 1.83
CA LEU A 50 30.45 -7.74 0.58
C LEU A 50 30.37 -9.26 0.67
N LYS A 51 31.36 -9.91 1.30
CA LYS A 51 31.32 -11.35 1.56
C LYS A 51 30.10 -11.72 2.39
N LYS A 52 29.86 -11.04 3.52
CA LYS A 52 28.70 -11.29 4.38
C LYS A 52 27.38 -11.03 3.65
N TYR A 53 27.32 -9.97 2.84
CA TYR A 53 26.18 -9.64 2.00
C TYR A 53 25.84 -10.79 1.03
N SER A 54 26.85 -11.32 0.31
CA SER A 54 26.67 -12.47 -0.58
C SER A 54 26.28 -13.75 0.15
N GLU A 55 26.84 -13.99 1.34
CA GLU A 55 26.47 -15.14 2.19
C GLU A 55 24.99 -15.08 2.61
N ILE A 56 24.48 -13.90 2.98
CA ILE A 56 23.06 -13.70 3.32
C ILE A 56 22.19 -14.00 2.10
N LEU A 57 22.50 -13.41 0.94
CA LEU A 57 21.75 -13.65 -0.29
C LEU A 57 21.73 -15.13 -0.70
N ALA A 58 22.81 -15.87 -0.46
CA ALA A 58 22.90 -17.29 -0.82
C ALA A 58 22.04 -18.21 0.06
N LYS A 59 21.74 -17.82 1.31
CA LYS A 59 20.95 -18.61 2.26
C LYS A 59 19.52 -18.11 2.50
N SER A 60 19.23 -16.87 2.11
CA SER A 60 17.91 -16.26 2.24
C SER A 60 16.99 -16.65 1.09
N ALA A 61 15.69 -16.38 1.24
CA ALA A 61 14.75 -16.49 0.13
C ALA A 61 15.13 -15.52 -1.01
N ASP A 62 14.87 -15.93 -2.24
CA ASP A 62 15.08 -15.10 -3.43
C ASP A 62 14.31 -13.77 -3.28
N ILE A 63 14.94 -12.67 -3.69
CA ILE A 63 14.32 -11.34 -3.77
C ILE A 63 14.00 -11.06 -5.24
N SER A 64 12.84 -10.47 -5.50
CA SER A 64 12.48 -10.03 -6.84
C SER A 64 13.48 -9.01 -7.40
N MET A 65 13.77 -9.12 -8.69
CA MET A 65 14.71 -8.23 -9.38
C MET A 65 13.97 -7.08 -10.08
N VAL A 66 14.54 -5.88 -9.96
CA VAL A 66 14.20 -4.73 -10.80
C VAL A 66 14.98 -4.83 -12.11
N ASN A 67 16.25 -5.25 -12.04
CA ASN A 67 17.09 -5.53 -13.19
C ASN A 67 18.08 -6.66 -12.83
N SER A 68 17.82 -7.87 -13.34
CA SER A 68 18.63 -9.06 -13.08
C SER A 68 20.06 -8.93 -13.64
N ASP A 69 20.23 -8.37 -14.84
CA ASP A 69 21.53 -8.22 -15.51
C ASP A 69 22.50 -7.33 -14.73
N LYS A 70 21.96 -6.37 -13.99
CA LYS A 70 22.71 -5.44 -13.13
C LYS A 70 22.70 -5.84 -11.66
N GLY A 71 22.06 -6.94 -11.29
CA GLY A 71 21.92 -7.35 -9.90
C GLY A 71 21.06 -6.42 -9.04
N ILE A 72 20.21 -5.58 -9.64
CA ILE A 72 19.37 -4.62 -8.91
C ILE A 72 18.12 -5.34 -8.41
N THR A 73 18.04 -5.52 -7.09
CA THR A 73 16.92 -6.14 -6.38
C THR A 73 15.86 -5.12 -5.95
N ASN A 74 14.67 -5.59 -5.58
CA ASN A 74 13.59 -4.80 -4.98
C ASN A 74 13.99 -4.04 -3.69
N LEU A 75 15.11 -4.42 -3.05
CA LEU A 75 15.61 -3.74 -1.86
C LEU A 75 16.68 -2.68 -2.16
N HIS A 76 17.03 -2.45 -3.43
CA HIS A 76 18.06 -1.47 -3.81
C HIS A 76 17.63 -0.03 -3.64
N VAL A 77 16.48 0.35 -4.21
CA VAL A 77 15.99 1.73 -4.19
C VAL A 77 14.50 1.72 -3.79
N PRO A 78 14.09 2.48 -2.76
CA PRO A 78 12.71 2.46 -2.25
C PRO A 78 11.64 2.83 -3.26
N SER A 79 12.00 3.58 -4.31
CA SER A 79 11.08 4.09 -5.33
C SER A 79 10.99 3.22 -6.58
N ASP A 80 11.81 2.18 -6.72
CA ASP A 80 11.82 1.35 -7.94
C ASP A 80 10.56 0.51 -8.08
N VAL A 81 10.00 0.05 -6.96
CA VAL A 81 8.80 -0.80 -6.93
C VAL A 81 7.68 -0.06 -6.20
N ILE A 82 6.80 0.55 -7.00
CA ILE A 82 5.65 1.33 -6.52
C ILE A 82 4.41 0.44 -6.58
N VAL A 83 3.69 0.30 -5.46
CA VAL A 83 2.67 -0.75 -5.27
C VAL A 83 1.52 -0.71 -6.30
N ASP A 84 1.06 0.49 -6.68
CA ASP A 84 -0.05 0.70 -7.62
C ASP A 84 0.30 0.36 -9.07
N ALA A 85 1.58 0.44 -9.44
CA ALA A 85 2.08 0.00 -10.74
C ALA A 85 2.53 -1.47 -10.74
N SER A 86 3.27 -1.86 -9.70
CA SER A 86 3.92 -3.17 -9.62
C SER A 86 2.94 -4.32 -9.35
N MET A 87 1.93 -4.12 -8.51
CA MET A 87 0.97 -5.18 -8.20
C MET A 87 0.12 -5.56 -9.43
N PRO A 88 -0.48 -4.61 -10.19
CA PRO A 88 -1.17 -4.98 -11.44
C PRO A 88 -0.25 -5.64 -12.47
N ALA A 89 1.01 -5.18 -12.60
CA ALA A 89 1.98 -5.80 -13.51
C ALA A 89 2.27 -7.26 -13.11
N MET A 90 2.51 -7.51 -11.83
CA MET A 90 2.75 -8.84 -11.27
C MET A 90 1.53 -9.76 -11.44
N LEU A 91 0.31 -9.26 -11.17
CA LEU A 91 -0.93 -10.02 -11.35
C LEU A 91 -1.20 -10.36 -12.82
N LYS A 92 -0.94 -9.42 -13.74
CA LYS A 92 -1.02 -9.66 -15.18
C LYS A 92 -0.03 -10.74 -15.63
N ASN A 93 1.13 -10.82 -14.96
CA ASN A 93 2.14 -11.84 -15.22
C ASN A 93 1.91 -13.15 -14.46
N GLY A 94 0.65 -13.51 -14.20
CA GLY A 94 0.31 -14.77 -13.52
C GLY A 94 0.74 -14.84 -12.06
N ALA A 95 0.81 -13.68 -11.39
CA ALA A 95 1.31 -13.52 -10.03
C ALA A 95 2.79 -13.90 -9.82
N ARG A 96 3.62 -13.66 -10.85
CA ARG A 96 5.06 -13.98 -10.86
C ARG A 96 5.94 -12.75 -11.02
N LEU A 97 7.14 -12.84 -10.47
CA LEU A 97 8.20 -11.84 -10.61
C LEU A 97 9.52 -12.51 -11.07
N TRP A 98 10.50 -11.68 -11.38
CA TRP A 98 11.78 -12.09 -11.94
C TRP A 98 12.80 -12.40 -10.84
N ASP A 99 13.49 -13.53 -10.94
CA ASP A 99 14.62 -13.91 -10.08
C ASP A 99 15.97 -13.38 -10.61
N LYS A 100 17.05 -13.71 -9.90
CA LYS A 100 18.41 -13.27 -10.25
C LYS A 100 18.90 -13.80 -11.60
N GLU A 101 18.35 -14.92 -12.09
CA GLU A 101 18.63 -15.47 -13.41
C GLU A 101 17.70 -14.89 -14.51
N GLY A 102 16.81 -13.95 -14.16
CA GLY A 102 15.82 -13.40 -15.08
C GLY A 102 14.70 -14.37 -15.42
N LYS A 103 14.43 -15.36 -14.57
CA LYS A 103 13.34 -16.32 -14.73
C LYS A 103 12.15 -15.92 -13.87
N GLU A 104 10.96 -16.25 -14.35
CA GLU A 104 9.73 -16.02 -13.58
C GLU A 104 9.60 -17.03 -12.44
N LYS A 105 9.26 -16.53 -11.25
CA LYS A 105 8.92 -17.32 -10.06
C LYS A 105 7.69 -16.76 -9.37
N ASP A 106 6.95 -17.64 -8.73
CA ASP A 106 5.86 -17.24 -7.83
C ASP A 106 6.44 -16.36 -6.71
N THR A 107 5.69 -15.35 -6.29
CA THR A 107 6.16 -14.36 -5.33
C THR A 107 5.23 -14.25 -4.13
N ASN A 108 5.83 -14.00 -2.96
CA ASN A 108 5.08 -13.48 -1.82
C ASN A 108 5.16 -11.95 -1.81
N ALA A 109 4.10 -11.29 -2.28
CA ALA A 109 4.02 -9.83 -2.35
C ALA A 109 3.73 -9.23 -0.96
N VAL A 110 4.78 -8.78 -0.26
CA VAL A 110 4.67 -8.24 1.09
C VAL A 110 4.15 -6.81 1.07
N ILE A 111 2.90 -6.61 1.50
CA ILE A 111 2.29 -5.30 1.77
C ILE A 111 2.05 -5.21 3.29
N PRO A 112 2.85 -4.43 4.05
CA PRO A 112 2.82 -4.50 5.51
C PRO A 112 1.49 -4.09 6.16
N ASP A 113 0.78 -3.13 5.55
CA ASP A 113 -0.49 -2.64 6.08
C ASP A 113 -1.68 -3.32 5.39
N GLN A 114 -2.62 -3.83 6.20
CA GLN A 114 -3.73 -4.64 5.73
C GLN A 114 -4.83 -3.83 5.02
N THR A 115 -4.82 -2.51 5.15
CA THR A 115 -5.93 -1.65 4.70
C THR A 115 -6.28 -1.87 3.23
N TYR A 116 -5.26 -1.97 2.37
CA TYR A 116 -5.43 -2.08 0.92
C TYR A 116 -4.90 -3.39 0.36
N ALA A 117 -4.09 -4.14 1.12
CA ALA A 117 -3.56 -5.44 0.72
C ALA A 117 -4.67 -6.44 0.35
N THR A 118 -5.82 -6.35 1.01
CA THR A 118 -6.98 -7.23 0.82
C THR A 118 -7.61 -7.10 -0.58
N ILE A 119 -7.42 -5.98 -1.28
CA ILE A 119 -7.90 -5.80 -2.66
C ILE A 119 -7.10 -6.69 -3.61
N TYR A 120 -5.77 -6.73 -3.47
CA TYR A 120 -4.92 -7.60 -4.28
C TYR A 120 -5.16 -9.07 -3.97
N GLU A 121 -5.45 -9.41 -2.71
CA GLU A 121 -5.88 -10.76 -2.32
C GLU A 121 -7.18 -11.16 -3.03
N ALA A 122 -8.17 -10.27 -3.12
CA ALA A 122 -9.40 -10.53 -3.89
C ALA A 122 -9.11 -10.81 -5.38
N VAL A 123 -8.19 -10.06 -6.00
CA VAL A 123 -7.81 -10.31 -7.40
C VAL A 123 -7.13 -11.67 -7.56
N ILE A 124 -6.23 -12.04 -6.64
CA ILE A 124 -5.58 -13.37 -6.67
C ILE A 124 -6.63 -14.48 -6.51
N GLU A 125 -7.56 -14.33 -5.57
CA GLU A 125 -8.67 -15.27 -5.34
C GLU A 125 -9.52 -15.47 -6.60
N ASP A 126 -9.90 -14.36 -7.25
CA ASP A 126 -10.65 -14.40 -8.50
C ASP A 126 -9.86 -15.04 -9.65
N LEU A 127 -8.57 -14.72 -9.81
CA LEU A 127 -7.72 -15.30 -10.85
C LEU A 127 -7.53 -16.81 -10.65
N HIS A 128 -7.38 -17.29 -9.41
CA HIS A 128 -7.32 -18.72 -9.13
C HIS A 128 -8.63 -19.42 -9.45
N LYS A 129 -9.77 -18.80 -9.14
CA LYS A 129 -11.10 -19.39 -9.34
C LYS A 129 -11.53 -19.39 -10.81
N ASN A 130 -11.31 -18.27 -11.51
CA ASN A 130 -11.93 -17.96 -12.80
C ASN A 130 -10.90 -17.83 -13.94
N GLY A 131 -9.61 -18.01 -13.67
CA GLY A 131 -8.53 -17.85 -14.63
C GLY A 131 -8.26 -16.38 -15.00
N THR A 132 -7.33 -16.18 -15.94
CA THR A 132 -6.92 -14.84 -16.40
C THR A 132 -8.08 -14.07 -17.03
N LEU A 133 -8.12 -12.76 -16.79
CA LEU A 133 -9.09 -11.86 -17.42
C LEU A 133 -8.88 -11.81 -18.94
N ASN A 134 -9.97 -11.81 -19.73
CA ASN A 134 -9.95 -11.69 -21.17
C ASN A 134 -10.41 -10.29 -21.61
N PRO A 135 -9.51 -9.37 -21.98
CA PRO A 135 -9.85 -7.97 -22.27
C PRO A 135 -10.91 -7.79 -23.37
N SER A 136 -11.08 -8.74 -24.29
CA SER A 136 -12.09 -8.66 -25.36
C SER A 136 -13.53 -8.86 -24.89
N LYS A 137 -13.72 -9.35 -23.65
CA LYS A 137 -15.03 -9.70 -23.08
C LYS A 137 -15.36 -8.93 -21.80
N LEU A 138 -14.42 -8.18 -21.25
CA LEU A 138 -14.62 -7.50 -19.98
C LEU A 138 -15.52 -6.27 -20.17
N GLY A 139 -16.33 -5.99 -19.15
CA GLY A 139 -16.80 -4.65 -18.89
C GLY A 139 -15.69 -3.78 -18.29
N SER A 140 -16.08 -2.66 -17.70
CA SER A 140 -15.15 -1.67 -17.15
C SER A 140 -15.40 -1.40 -15.67
N VAL A 141 -14.33 -1.12 -14.92
CA VAL A 141 -14.43 -0.51 -13.59
C VAL A 141 -13.92 0.93 -13.69
N SER A 142 -14.82 1.89 -13.50
CA SER A 142 -14.46 3.31 -13.41
C SER A 142 -14.41 3.76 -11.95
N ASN A 143 -13.68 4.85 -11.65
CA ASN A 143 -13.46 5.29 -10.27
C ASN A 143 -13.97 6.71 -10.01
N VAL A 144 -14.63 6.90 -8.86
CA VAL A 144 -14.93 8.19 -8.25
C VAL A 144 -14.19 8.28 -6.91
N GLY A 145 -13.06 9.00 -6.91
CA GLY A 145 -12.14 9.06 -5.77
C GLY A 145 -12.28 10.32 -4.91
N LEU A 146 -12.23 10.17 -3.59
CA LEU A 146 -12.16 11.29 -2.65
C LEU A 146 -10.73 11.85 -2.58
N MET A 147 -10.43 12.87 -3.38
CA MET A 147 -9.07 13.46 -3.45
C MET A 147 -8.98 14.93 -3.04
N ALA A 148 -10.12 15.65 -3.01
CA ALA A 148 -10.14 17.09 -2.80
C ALA A 148 -9.52 17.51 -1.46
N LYS A 149 -8.78 18.62 -1.47
CA LYS A 149 -8.11 19.21 -0.28
C LYS A 149 -7.12 18.26 0.41
N LYS A 150 -6.40 17.44 -0.36
CA LYS A 150 -5.45 16.43 0.15
C LYS A 150 -6.12 15.51 1.17
N ALA A 151 -7.25 14.93 0.78
CA ALA A 151 -8.02 14.07 1.66
C ALA A 151 -7.21 12.84 2.08
N GLN A 152 -7.43 12.43 3.33
CA GLN A 152 -6.93 11.21 3.94
C GLN A 152 -5.39 11.13 3.99
N GLU A 153 -4.80 10.02 3.53
CA GLU A 153 -3.35 9.73 3.65
C GLU A 153 -2.48 10.73 2.88
N TYR A 154 -2.93 11.26 1.74
CA TYR A 154 -2.16 12.23 0.95
C TYR A 154 -1.96 13.58 1.66
N GLY A 155 -2.78 13.85 2.68
CA GLY A 155 -2.65 15.03 3.53
C GLY A 155 -1.87 14.78 4.81
N SER A 156 -1.27 13.60 5.01
CA SER A 156 -0.74 13.19 6.33
C SER A 156 0.75 13.45 6.54
N HIS A 157 1.49 13.87 5.52
CA HIS A 157 2.96 13.88 5.54
C HIS A 157 3.54 14.72 6.68
N ASP A 158 3.01 15.93 6.88
CA ASP A 158 3.32 16.86 7.98
C ASP A 158 2.78 16.42 9.36
N LYS A 159 1.99 15.35 9.39
CA LYS A 159 1.35 14.77 10.59
C LYS A 159 1.78 13.32 10.82
N THR A 160 2.94 12.95 10.30
CA THR A 160 3.54 11.62 10.47
C THR A 160 4.82 11.75 11.27
N PHE A 161 4.93 11.00 12.37
CA PHE A 161 6.03 11.11 13.32
C PHE A 161 6.54 9.72 13.69
N VAL A 162 7.84 9.61 13.93
CA VAL A 162 8.43 8.43 14.56
C VAL A 162 8.55 8.70 16.06
N ALA A 163 7.95 7.84 16.87
CA ALA A 163 8.07 7.91 18.32
C ALA A 163 9.54 7.76 18.73
N LYS A 164 10.08 8.76 19.44
CA LYS A 164 11.49 8.74 19.89
C LYS A 164 11.70 7.88 21.14
N GLU A 165 10.63 7.68 21.90
CA GLU A 165 10.60 6.94 23.16
C GLU A 165 9.19 6.36 23.40
N GLU A 166 9.03 5.55 24.44
CA GLU A 166 7.72 5.07 24.86
C GLU A 166 6.90 6.20 25.47
N GLY A 167 5.61 6.25 25.15
CA GLY A 167 4.72 7.28 25.65
C GLY A 167 3.37 7.24 24.95
N THR A 168 2.78 8.41 24.77
CA THR A 168 1.42 8.53 24.21
C THR A 168 1.31 9.74 23.30
N PHE A 169 0.84 9.53 22.06
CA PHE A 169 0.38 10.63 21.21
C PHE A 169 -1.07 10.98 21.54
N LYS A 170 -1.35 12.28 21.70
CA LYS A 170 -2.69 12.82 21.94
C LYS A 170 -3.05 13.86 20.89
N ILE A 171 -4.29 13.82 20.41
CA ILE A 171 -4.90 14.90 19.63
C ILE A 171 -5.89 15.60 20.56
N VAL A 172 -5.63 16.88 20.85
CA VAL A 172 -6.38 17.67 21.82
C VAL A 172 -7.03 18.86 21.12
N SER A 173 -8.28 19.16 21.46
CA SER A 173 -9.00 20.34 21.00
C SER A 173 -9.70 21.00 22.18
N ASN A 174 -9.49 22.30 22.40
CA ASN A 174 -10.08 23.07 23.50
C ASN A 174 -9.92 22.40 24.88
N GLY A 175 -8.72 21.88 25.17
CA GLY A 175 -8.42 21.17 26.42
C GLY A 175 -9.00 19.75 26.53
N LYS A 176 -9.81 19.30 25.56
CA LYS A 176 -10.35 17.94 25.50
C LYS A 176 -9.50 17.03 24.62
N VAL A 177 -9.10 15.88 25.16
CA VAL A 177 -8.46 14.81 24.37
C VAL A 177 -9.52 14.20 23.44
N LEU A 178 -9.27 14.26 22.13
CA LEU A 178 -10.13 13.67 21.10
C LEU A 178 -9.68 12.24 20.75
N LEU A 179 -8.38 12.03 20.59
CA LEU A 179 -7.76 10.74 20.27
C LEU A 179 -6.49 10.56 21.09
N GLU A 180 -6.20 9.34 21.51
CA GLU A 180 -5.03 8.97 22.32
C GLU A 180 -4.51 7.60 21.89
N HIS A 181 -3.20 7.46 21.71
CA HIS A 181 -2.56 6.19 21.34
C HIS A 181 -1.24 6.03 22.09
N LYS A 182 -1.10 4.92 22.81
CA LYS A 182 0.19 4.51 23.40
C LYS A 182 1.13 4.07 22.28
N VAL A 183 2.39 4.45 22.39
CA VAL A 183 3.43 4.18 21.39
C VAL A 183 4.72 3.76 22.08
N ARG A 184 5.53 2.98 21.37
CA ARG A 184 6.89 2.60 21.74
C ARG A 184 7.89 3.31 20.83
N LYS A 185 9.15 3.36 21.25
CA LYS A 185 10.25 3.87 20.42
C LYS A 185 10.27 3.18 19.06
N GLY A 186 10.27 3.97 17.99
CA GLY A 186 10.30 3.49 16.60
C GLY A 186 8.92 3.32 15.95
N ASP A 187 7.83 3.39 16.71
CA ASP A 187 6.48 3.36 16.15
C ASP A 187 6.25 4.57 15.24
N ILE A 188 5.55 4.33 14.13
CA ILE A 188 5.15 5.39 13.19
C ILE A 188 3.73 5.81 13.54
N TYR A 189 3.58 7.00 14.12
CA TYR A 189 2.28 7.60 14.39
C TYR A 189 1.89 8.52 13.23
N ARG A 190 0.63 8.45 12.80
CA ARG A 190 0.11 9.24 11.67
C ARG A 190 -1.31 9.70 11.96
N ALA A 191 -1.60 10.96 11.63
CA ALA A 191 -2.95 11.52 11.65
C ALA A 191 -3.39 11.97 10.26
N ASN A 192 -4.61 11.55 9.87
CA ASN A 192 -5.24 11.85 8.58
C ASN A 192 -6.44 12.77 8.78
N GLN A 193 -6.81 13.53 7.74
CA GLN A 193 -8.01 14.36 7.74
C GLN A 193 -8.75 14.28 6.41
N ALA A 194 -10.07 14.38 6.44
CA ALA A 194 -10.91 14.64 5.26
C ALA A 194 -11.87 15.77 5.62
N LYS A 195 -12.08 16.71 4.70
CA LYS A 195 -12.97 17.85 4.95
C LYS A 195 -14.41 17.46 4.61
N PHE A 196 -15.34 17.86 5.47
CA PHE A 196 -16.73 17.45 5.37
C PHE A 196 -17.37 17.79 4.00
N ASP A 197 -17.09 18.99 3.49
CA ASP A 197 -17.60 19.45 2.19
C ASP A 197 -17.03 18.62 1.02
N ALA A 198 -15.75 18.25 1.09
CA ALA A 198 -15.13 17.34 0.12
C ALA A 198 -15.79 15.94 0.15
N VAL A 199 -16.12 15.43 1.34
CA VAL A 199 -16.82 14.14 1.49
C VAL A 199 -18.22 14.19 0.89
N LEU A 200 -19.00 15.25 1.16
CA LEU A 200 -20.34 15.39 0.59
C LEU A 200 -20.30 15.47 -0.94
N ASN A 201 -19.38 16.25 -1.50
CA ASN A 201 -19.24 16.36 -2.95
C ASN A 201 -18.85 15.03 -3.60
N TRP A 202 -17.95 14.27 -2.97
CA TRP A 202 -17.58 12.92 -3.42
C TRP A 202 -18.76 11.95 -3.45
N ILE A 203 -19.63 11.98 -2.43
CA ILE A 203 -20.85 11.17 -2.39
C ILE A 203 -21.81 11.58 -3.52
N ASP A 204 -22.06 12.88 -3.65
CA ASP A 204 -22.96 13.42 -4.68
C ASP A 204 -22.48 13.06 -6.09
N LEU A 205 -21.18 13.17 -6.36
CA LEU A 205 -20.58 12.79 -7.64
C LEU A 205 -20.72 11.28 -7.91
N GLY A 206 -20.52 10.44 -6.89
CA GLY A 206 -20.71 8.99 -7.02
C GLY A 206 -22.15 8.62 -7.40
N ILE A 207 -23.13 9.27 -6.77
CA ILE A 207 -24.57 9.12 -7.10
C ILE A 207 -24.83 9.58 -8.54
N GLU A 208 -24.38 10.78 -8.90
CA GLU A 208 -24.56 11.35 -10.23
C GLU A 208 -23.99 10.44 -11.34
N ARG A 209 -22.77 9.92 -11.15
CA ARG A 209 -22.13 9.02 -12.13
C ARG A 209 -22.88 7.70 -12.28
N SER A 210 -23.42 7.14 -11.19
CA SER A 210 -24.25 5.94 -11.24
C SER A 210 -25.53 6.18 -12.04
N GLU A 211 -26.21 7.31 -11.82
CA GLU A 211 -27.43 7.66 -12.54
C GLU A 211 -27.20 7.88 -14.04
N LEU A 212 -26.13 8.59 -14.40
CA LEU A 212 -25.83 8.91 -15.79
C LEU A 212 -25.41 7.68 -16.61
N SER A 213 -24.72 6.72 -15.99
CA SER A 213 -24.21 5.54 -16.68
C SER A 213 -25.14 4.33 -16.62
N GLY A 214 -26.01 4.26 -15.61
CA GLY A 214 -26.78 3.05 -15.29
C GLY A 214 -25.93 1.90 -14.73
N ALA A 215 -24.63 2.09 -14.53
CA ALA A 215 -23.72 1.09 -13.96
C ALA A 215 -23.95 0.93 -12.45
N GLU A 216 -23.73 -0.29 -11.95
CA GLU A 216 -23.74 -0.56 -10.51
C GLU A 216 -22.62 0.23 -9.85
N ALA A 217 -22.96 1.06 -8.86
CA ALA A 217 -22.00 1.81 -8.07
C ALA A 217 -21.86 1.23 -6.68
N ILE A 218 -20.62 1.16 -6.19
CA ILE A 218 -20.30 0.54 -4.90
C ILE A 218 -19.37 1.48 -4.14
N PHE A 219 -19.74 1.85 -2.92
CA PHE A 219 -18.82 2.51 -1.98
C PHE A 219 -17.93 1.46 -1.30
N TRP A 220 -16.60 1.64 -1.41
CA TRP A 220 -15.63 0.69 -0.86
C TRP A 220 -15.21 1.16 0.52
N LEU A 221 -15.97 0.76 1.55
CA LEU A 221 -15.79 1.21 2.92
C LEU A 221 -15.87 0.04 3.90
N ASP A 222 -14.84 -0.10 4.74
CA ASP A 222 -14.78 -1.15 5.76
C ASP A 222 -15.25 -0.62 7.12
N SER A 223 -16.39 -1.11 7.61
CA SER A 223 -16.93 -0.72 8.91
C SER A 223 -16.03 -1.05 10.11
N LYS A 224 -15.05 -1.96 9.95
CA LYS A 224 -14.03 -2.26 10.96
C LYS A 224 -12.98 -1.15 11.10
N ARG A 225 -12.83 -0.29 10.09
CA ARG A 225 -11.97 0.91 10.16
C ARG A 225 -12.76 2.06 10.75
N ALA A 226 -12.29 2.61 11.87
CA ALA A 226 -12.98 3.70 12.58
C ALA A 226 -13.26 4.92 11.67
N SER A 227 -12.32 5.29 10.79
CA SER A 227 -12.52 6.36 9.81
C SER A 227 -13.62 6.04 8.80
N ASN A 228 -13.67 4.81 8.29
CA ASN A 228 -14.68 4.39 7.32
C ASN A 228 -16.05 4.26 7.98
N LYS A 229 -16.14 3.85 9.26
CA LYS A 229 -17.41 3.86 9.99
C LYS A 229 -18.06 5.25 10.01
N ILE A 230 -17.27 6.31 10.21
CA ILE A 230 -17.74 7.70 10.12
C ILE A 230 -18.21 8.00 8.68
N MET A 231 -17.42 7.64 7.67
CA MET A 231 -17.77 7.83 6.25
C MET A 231 -19.06 7.11 5.87
N ILE A 232 -19.26 5.87 6.31
CA ILE A 232 -20.46 5.07 6.07
C ILE A 232 -21.69 5.78 6.60
N THR A 233 -21.64 6.34 7.81
CA THR A 233 -22.75 7.13 8.36
C THR A 233 -23.07 8.34 7.49
N LEU A 234 -22.05 9.05 6.99
CA LEU A 234 -22.24 10.20 6.10
C LEU A 234 -22.85 9.78 4.75
N VAL A 235 -22.34 8.70 4.15
CA VAL A 235 -22.87 8.11 2.91
C VAL A 235 -24.33 7.72 3.08
N GLN A 236 -24.67 6.96 4.14
CA GLN A 236 -26.03 6.50 4.39
C GLN A 236 -27.02 7.65 4.59
N ASN A 237 -26.63 8.68 5.36
CA ASN A 237 -27.46 9.86 5.55
C ASN A 237 -27.70 10.59 4.23
N ARG A 238 -26.64 10.78 3.43
CA ARG A 238 -26.73 11.49 2.16
C ARG A 238 -27.54 10.72 1.11
N LEU A 239 -27.39 9.39 1.06
CA LEU A 239 -28.20 8.51 0.20
C LEU A 239 -29.68 8.60 0.58
N LYS A 240 -30.01 8.60 1.88
CA LYS A 240 -31.38 8.75 2.37
C LYS A 240 -31.98 10.10 1.98
N GLU A 241 -31.23 11.20 2.15
CA GLU A 241 -31.66 12.55 1.73
C GLU A 241 -31.97 12.61 0.22
N LYS A 242 -31.21 11.88 -0.60
CA LYS A 242 -31.36 11.85 -2.06
C LYS A 242 -32.36 10.79 -2.55
N GLY A 243 -32.90 9.95 -1.66
CA GLY A 243 -33.75 8.82 -2.04
C GLY A 243 -33.04 7.79 -2.91
N LYS A 244 -31.75 7.54 -2.65
CA LYS A 244 -30.91 6.62 -3.43
C LYS A 244 -30.53 5.40 -2.60
N ASN A 245 -30.28 4.30 -3.30
CA ASN A 245 -29.82 3.05 -2.71
C ASN A 245 -28.57 2.58 -3.48
N VAL A 246 -27.40 2.83 -2.91
CA VAL A 246 -26.11 2.46 -3.49
C VAL A 246 -25.41 1.52 -2.51
N ALA A 247 -24.81 0.45 -3.00
CA ALA A 247 -24.17 -0.55 -2.16
C ALA A 247 -22.96 0.03 -1.42
N ILE A 248 -22.73 -0.46 -0.21
CA ILE A 248 -21.53 -0.20 0.58
C ILE A 248 -20.94 -1.56 0.97
N LEU A 249 -19.75 -1.86 0.47
CA LEU A 249 -19.07 -3.14 0.68
C LEU A 249 -17.66 -2.90 1.19
N THR A 250 -17.09 -3.88 1.91
CA THR A 250 -15.66 -3.81 2.27
C THR A 250 -14.81 -3.82 1.00
N PRO A 251 -13.58 -3.26 0.99
CA PRO A 251 -12.76 -3.21 -0.22
C PRO A 251 -12.55 -4.57 -0.90
N LYS A 252 -12.37 -5.65 -0.12
CA LYS A 252 -12.24 -7.01 -0.65
C LYS A 252 -13.53 -7.48 -1.34
N GLU A 253 -14.67 -7.37 -0.67
CA GLU A 253 -15.98 -7.77 -1.21
C GLU A 253 -16.37 -6.94 -2.44
N ALA A 254 -16.12 -5.63 -2.38
CA ALA A 254 -16.38 -4.71 -3.48
C ALA A 254 -15.53 -5.04 -4.71
N CYS A 255 -14.25 -5.40 -4.51
CA CYS A 255 -13.37 -5.84 -5.57
C CYS A 255 -13.86 -7.15 -6.20
N LEU A 256 -14.20 -8.17 -5.38
CA LEU A 256 -14.75 -9.43 -5.88
C LEU A 256 -16.05 -9.23 -6.68
N ARG A 257 -16.97 -8.41 -6.18
CA ARG A 257 -18.22 -8.06 -6.90
C ARG A 257 -17.93 -7.34 -8.21
N SER A 258 -16.97 -6.42 -8.21
CA SER A 258 -16.58 -5.71 -9.44
C SER A 258 -15.97 -6.67 -10.47
N LEU A 259 -15.11 -7.61 -10.03
CA LEU A 259 -14.50 -8.64 -10.89
C LEU A 259 -15.56 -9.58 -11.49
N GLU A 260 -16.52 -10.02 -10.68
CA GLU A 260 -17.68 -10.80 -11.15
C GLU A 260 -18.43 -10.07 -12.26
N LEU A 261 -18.79 -8.81 -12.03
CA LEU A 261 -19.55 -8.00 -12.98
C LEU A 261 -18.79 -7.73 -14.28
N ILE A 262 -17.51 -7.36 -14.22
CA ILE A 262 -16.74 -7.13 -15.46
C ILE A 262 -16.52 -8.42 -16.24
N ARG A 263 -16.44 -9.59 -15.60
CA ARG A 263 -16.36 -10.88 -16.30
C ARG A 263 -17.65 -11.20 -17.06
N GLU A 264 -18.79 -10.68 -16.61
CA GLU A 264 -20.08 -10.74 -17.30
C GLU A 264 -20.23 -9.67 -18.40
N GLY A 265 -19.20 -8.86 -18.66
CA GLY A 265 -19.26 -7.77 -19.64
C GLY A 265 -19.97 -6.51 -19.15
N LYS A 266 -20.21 -6.38 -17.84
CA LYS A 266 -20.93 -5.24 -17.24
C LYS A 266 -19.97 -4.20 -16.67
N ASP A 267 -20.39 -2.95 -16.73
CA ASP A 267 -19.65 -1.83 -16.13
C ASP A 267 -20.01 -1.63 -14.66
N VAL A 268 -19.03 -1.17 -13.88
CA VAL A 268 -19.13 -0.89 -12.44
C VAL A 268 -18.43 0.43 -12.13
N ILE A 269 -18.96 1.17 -11.15
CA ILE A 269 -18.31 2.34 -10.57
C ILE A 269 -17.83 2.01 -9.17
N SER A 270 -16.51 2.05 -8.96
CA SER A 270 -15.92 2.06 -7.63
C SER A 270 -15.94 3.48 -7.07
N ILE A 271 -16.54 3.68 -5.91
CA ILE A 271 -16.54 4.94 -5.18
C ILE A 271 -15.65 4.78 -3.95
N THR A 272 -14.43 5.33 -4.02
CA THR A 272 -13.34 5.00 -3.09
C THR A 272 -12.74 6.22 -2.41
N GLY A 273 -11.86 5.98 -1.43
CA GLY A 273 -11.01 7.01 -0.83
C GLY A 273 -9.96 7.55 -1.83
N ASN A 274 -8.95 8.22 -1.30
CA ASN A 274 -7.85 8.75 -2.10
C ASN A 274 -6.83 7.67 -2.50
N VAL A 275 -6.58 6.73 -1.58
CA VAL A 275 -5.82 5.49 -1.81
C VAL A 275 -6.81 4.38 -2.10
#